data_AF-A0AAV0WJJ9-F1
#
_entry.id   AF-A0AAV0WJJ9-F1
#
_cell.length_a   1.000
_cell.length_b   1.000
_cell.length_c   1.000
_cell.angle_alpha   90.00
_cell.angle_beta   90.00
_cell.angle_gamma   90.00
#
_symmetry.space_group_name_H-M   'P 1'
#
loop_
_entity.id
_entity.type
_entity.pdbx_description
1 polymer ?
#
loop_
_entity_poly.entity_id
_entity_poly.type
_entity_poly.pdbx_seq_one_letter_code
_entity_poly.pdbx_strand_id
1 'polypeptide(L)'
;MNDFFSFSELLKSALNTKKFNDNGEKFVWKDIKWLRFTKNIGVLLYKDTLNADVPFKTISLLRKGHARSNLLPPLTYTKPVPIGNFCQKKKDLIELLPLIPTVFHHFYQADSQTYR
;
A
#
# COMPACT_ATOMS: atom_id res chain seq x y z
N MET A 1 18.22 -3.18 -10.10
CA MET A 1 17.84 -2.89 -8.70
C MET A 1 17.16 -1.52 -8.51
N ASN A 2 16.69 -0.85 -9.58
CA ASN A 2 16.09 0.51 -9.46
C ASN A 2 14.56 0.57 -9.68
N ASP A 3 13.91 -0.51 -10.15
CA ASP A 3 12.50 -0.42 -10.58
C ASP A 3 11.46 -0.54 -9.46
N PHE A 4 11.85 -0.98 -8.26
CA PHE A 4 10.90 -1.17 -7.15
C PHE A 4 10.29 0.16 -6.66
N PHE A 5 10.95 1.30 -6.91
CA PHE A 5 10.49 2.62 -6.49
C PHE A 5 9.75 3.43 -7.58
N SER A 6 9.50 2.83 -8.76
CA SER A 6 8.89 3.57 -9.89
C SER A 6 7.37 3.76 -9.78
N PHE A 7 6.74 3.42 -8.65
CA PHE A 7 5.32 3.75 -8.41
C PHE A 7 5.05 5.26 -8.47
N SER A 8 6.08 6.09 -8.26
CA SER A 8 5.96 7.54 -8.40
C SER A 8 5.68 7.97 -9.86
N GLU A 9 6.18 7.25 -10.86
CA GLU A 9 5.96 7.59 -12.28
C GLU A 9 4.50 7.40 -12.68
N LEU A 10 3.86 6.34 -12.18
CA LEU A 10 2.44 6.08 -12.39
C LEU A 10 1.56 7.21 -11.84
N LEU A 11 1.94 7.77 -10.69
CA LEU A 11 1.14 8.76 -9.97
C LEU A 11 1.41 10.20 -10.41
N LYS A 12 2.63 10.53 -10.87
CA LYS A 12 3.05 11.88 -11.28
C LYS A 12 2.24 12.46 -12.45
N SER A 13 1.78 11.61 -13.36
CA SER A 13 1.00 12.04 -14.53
C SER A 13 -0.47 12.32 -14.18
N ALA A 14 -1.04 11.53 -13.28
CA ALA A 14 -2.48 11.50 -13.00
C ALA A 14 -2.90 12.36 -11.80
N LEU A 15 -2.04 12.50 -10.80
CA LEU A 15 -2.35 13.20 -9.55
C LEU A 15 -1.62 14.55 -9.48
N ASN A 16 -2.27 15.52 -8.85
CA ASN A 16 -1.70 16.83 -8.56
C ASN A 16 -2.02 17.28 -7.14
N THR A 17 -1.06 17.92 -6.49
CA THR A 17 -1.25 18.54 -5.18
C THR A 17 -2.12 19.78 -5.35
N LYS A 18 -3.31 19.76 -4.75
CA LYS A 18 -4.23 20.90 -4.77
C LYS A 18 -4.05 21.78 -3.54
N LYS A 19 -4.22 23.09 -3.74
CA LYS A 19 -4.19 24.12 -2.69
C LYS A 19 -5.58 24.45 -2.14
N PHE A 20 -6.63 24.00 -2.83
CA PHE A 20 -8.02 24.25 -2.48
C PHE A 20 -8.80 22.95 -2.52
N ASN A 21 -9.73 22.80 -1.60
CA ASN A 21 -10.67 21.69 -1.56
C ASN A 21 -11.81 21.88 -2.56
N ASP A 22 -12.70 20.89 -2.66
CA ASP A 22 -13.81 20.94 -3.62
C ASP A 22 -14.85 22.03 -3.26
N ASN A 23 -14.84 22.52 -2.01
CA ASN A 23 -15.67 23.63 -1.53
C ASN A 23 -15.01 25.01 -1.73
N GLY A 24 -13.80 25.09 -2.31
CA GLY A 24 -13.07 26.34 -2.52
C GLY A 24 -12.30 26.86 -1.30
N GLU A 25 -12.28 26.13 -0.19
CA GLU A 25 -11.49 26.49 1.00
C GLU A 25 -10.02 26.10 0.82
N LYS A 26 -9.12 26.82 1.48
CA LYS A 26 -7.68 26.53 1.45
C LYS A 26 -7.39 25.18 2.11
N PHE A 27 -6.70 24.31 1.37
CA PHE A 27 -6.23 23.02 1.86
C PHE A 27 -4.81 23.16 2.43
N VAL A 28 -4.68 22.89 3.73
CA VAL A 28 -3.39 22.97 4.45
C VAL A 28 -3.11 21.63 5.12
N TRP A 29 -2.08 20.94 4.65
CA TRP A 29 -1.71 19.59 5.14
C TRP A 29 -1.48 19.53 6.66
N LYS A 30 -0.89 20.59 7.24
CA LYS A 30 -0.56 20.67 8.66
C LYS A 30 -1.81 20.60 9.56
N ASP A 31 -2.94 21.12 9.09
CA ASP A 31 -4.14 21.29 9.91
C ASP A 31 -5.03 20.05 9.87
N ILE A 32 -4.71 19.07 9.02
CA ILE A 32 -5.47 17.84 8.86
C ILE A 32 -5.20 16.92 10.04
N LYS A 33 -6.29 16.44 10.65
CA LYS A 33 -6.24 15.53 11.81
C LYS A 33 -6.77 14.14 11.48
N TRP A 34 -7.64 14.03 10.47
CA TRP A 34 -8.20 12.77 10.01
C TRP A 34 -8.06 12.64 8.50
N LEU A 35 -7.66 11.45 8.07
CA LEU A 35 -7.65 11.06 6.67
C LEU A 35 -8.50 9.81 6.50
N ARG A 36 -9.37 9.82 5.48
CA ARG A 36 -10.17 8.67 5.10
C ARG A 36 -9.90 8.33 3.64
N PHE A 37 -9.42 7.11 3.42
CA PHE A 37 -9.20 6.58 2.08
C PHE A 37 -10.43 5.80 1.65
N THR A 38 -10.85 6.01 0.40
CA THR A 38 -11.93 5.24 -0.24
C THR A 38 -11.38 4.57 -1.49
N LYS A 39 -12.13 3.61 -2.03
CA LYS A 39 -11.77 2.96 -3.31
C LYS A 39 -11.83 3.93 -4.50
N ASN A 40 -12.33 5.15 -4.31
CA ASN A 40 -12.37 6.18 -5.33
C ASN A 40 -10.97 6.72 -5.59
N ILE A 41 -10.51 6.52 -6.82
CA ILE A 41 -9.16 6.91 -7.24
C ILE A 41 -9.01 8.43 -7.17
N GLY A 42 -7.94 8.88 -6.53
CA GLY A 42 -7.57 10.30 -6.48
C GLY A 42 -8.56 11.17 -5.71
N VAL A 43 -9.40 10.60 -4.84
CA VAL A 43 -10.27 11.36 -3.93
C VAL A 43 -9.79 11.18 -2.51
N LEU A 44 -9.51 12.29 -1.84
CA LEU A 44 -9.11 12.30 -0.43
C LEU A 44 -10.21 12.94 0.41
N LEU A 45 -10.64 12.22 1.44
CA LEU A 45 -11.57 12.71 2.44
C LEU A 45 -10.78 13.05 3.70
N TYR A 46 -11.00 14.23 4.26
CA TYR A 46 -10.24 14.69 5.42
C TYR A 46 -11.08 15.51 6.40
N LYS A 47 -10.58 15.63 7.64
CA LYS A 47 -11.07 16.60 8.64
C LYS A 47 -9.90 17.40 9.21
N ASP A 48 -10.15 18.67 9.44
CA ASP A 48 -9.30 19.62 10.16
C ASP A 48 -9.55 19.61 11.69
N THR A 49 -10.63 18.97 12.12
CA THR A 49 -11.02 18.84 13.53
C THR A 49 -10.88 17.40 14.04
N LEU A 50 -10.78 17.24 15.36
CA LEU A 50 -10.84 15.92 16.01
C LEU A 50 -12.27 15.47 16.31
N ASN A 51 -13.26 16.31 16.02
CA ASN A 51 -14.66 16.00 16.32
C ASN A 51 -15.19 14.96 15.32
N ALA A 52 -15.73 13.86 15.86
CA ALA A 52 -16.29 12.77 15.07
C ALA A 52 -17.55 13.18 14.29
N ASP A 53 -18.34 14.12 14.82
CA ASP A 53 -19.64 14.51 14.26
C ASP A 53 -19.51 15.42 13.04
N VAL A 54 -18.36 16.09 12.88
CA VAL A 54 -18.12 16.99 11.75
C VAL A 54 -17.99 16.16 10.47
N PRO A 55 -18.70 16.50 9.37
CA PRO A 55 -18.59 15.76 8.11
C PRO A 55 -17.20 15.89 7.49
N PHE A 56 -16.80 14.90 6.70
CA PHE A 56 -15.54 14.94 5.97
C PHE A 56 -15.60 15.95 4.82
N LYS A 57 -14.54 16.74 4.68
CA LYS A 57 -14.28 17.55 3.50
C LYS A 57 -13.67 16.68 2.42
N THR A 58 -13.90 17.02 1.15
CA THR A 58 -13.39 16.26 0.00
C THR A 58 -12.44 17.11 -0.82
N ILE A 59 -11.37 16.48 -1.30
CA ILE A 59 -10.47 17.06 -2.28
C ILE A 59 -10.16 16.03 -3.37
N SER A 60 -10.49 16.38 -4.62
CA SER A 60 -10.09 15.60 -5.78
C SER A 60 -8.64 15.92 -6.15
N LEU A 61 -7.74 14.96 -6.10
CA LEU A 61 -6.33 15.08 -6.50
C LEU A 61 -6.12 14.81 -8.01
N LEU A 62 -7.17 14.45 -8.73
CA LEU A 62 -7.09 14.15 -10.17
C LEU A 62 -6.76 15.40 -10.98
N ARG A 63 -5.80 15.26 -11.90
CA ARG A 63 -5.47 16.31 -12.89
C ARG A 63 -6.60 16.40 -13.94
N LYS A 64 -7.11 17.61 -14.20
CA LYS A 64 -8.11 17.84 -15.25
C LYS A 64 -7.53 17.57 -16.63
N GLY A 65 -8.31 16.96 -17.53
CA GLY A 65 -7.93 16.73 -18.93
C GLY A 65 -7.09 15.47 -19.17
N HIS A 66 -6.62 14.78 -18.14
CA HIS A 66 -6.08 13.43 -18.29
C HIS A 66 -7.22 12.41 -18.13
N ALA A 67 -7.28 11.44 -19.06
CA ALA A 67 -8.07 10.23 -18.86
C ALA A 67 -7.70 9.65 -17.48
N ARG A 68 -8.67 9.09 -16.76
CA ARG A 68 -8.42 8.32 -15.53
C ARG A 68 -7.48 7.19 -15.93
N SER A 69 -6.17 7.42 -15.84
CA SER A 69 -5.19 6.39 -16.14
C SER A 69 -5.48 5.25 -15.17
N ASN A 70 -5.42 4.02 -15.67
CA ASN A 70 -5.50 2.85 -14.80
C ASN A 70 -4.28 2.93 -13.87
N LEU A 71 -4.45 3.55 -12.69
CA LEU A 71 -3.45 3.62 -11.62
C LEU A 71 -3.30 2.26 -10.93
N LEU A 72 -3.32 1.20 -11.72
CA LEU A 72 -3.07 -0.14 -11.25
C LEU A 72 -1.56 -0.29 -11.22
N PRO A 73 -0.97 -0.57 -10.04
CA PRO A 73 0.42 -0.94 -10.00
C PRO A 73 0.63 -2.15 -10.92
N PRO A 74 1.70 -2.17 -11.75
CA PRO A 74 2.01 -3.33 -12.56
C PRO A 74 2.20 -4.54 -11.63
N LEU A 75 1.68 -5.69 -12.03
CA LEU A 75 1.92 -6.95 -11.32
C LEU A 75 3.42 -7.25 -11.35
N THR A 76 4.09 -7.02 -10.22
CA THR A 76 5.54 -7.21 -10.08
C THR A 76 5.94 -8.68 -10.00
N TYR A 77 4.99 -9.57 -9.68
CA TYR A 77 5.21 -11.00 -9.55
C TYR A 77 4.20 -11.77 -10.40
N THR A 78 4.68 -12.35 -11.49
CA THR A 78 3.89 -13.26 -12.34
C THR A 78 4.26 -14.73 -12.11
N LYS A 79 5.34 -14.98 -11.37
CA LYS A 79 5.88 -16.30 -11.02
C LYS A 79 6.44 -16.27 -9.60
N PRO A 80 6.59 -17.43 -8.95
CA PRO A 80 7.30 -17.53 -7.67
C PRO A 80 8.68 -16.90 -7.79
N VAL A 81 9.02 -16.01 -6.85
CA VAL A 81 10.35 -15.40 -6.80
C VAL A 81 11.32 -16.44 -6.27
N PRO A 82 12.35 -16.85 -7.03
CA PRO A 82 13.34 -17.78 -6.53
C PRO A 82 14.05 -17.15 -5.33
N ILE A 83 13.89 -17.76 -4.17
CA ILE A 83 14.59 -17.35 -2.96
C ILE A 83 16.02 -17.85 -3.11
N GLY A 84 16.97 -16.95 -3.42
CA GLY A 84 18.35 -17.33 -3.75
C GLY A 84 19.04 -18.24 -2.73
N ASN A 85 18.66 -18.13 -1.46
CA ASN A 85 19.15 -18.97 -0.36
C ASN A 85 18.02 -19.79 0.28
N PHE A 86 17.10 -20.35 -0.50
CA PHE A 86 15.91 -21.06 0.01
C PHE A 86 16.29 -22.17 1.01
N CYS A 87 17.28 -23.00 0.65
CA CYS A 87 17.74 -24.10 1.50
C CYS A 87 18.31 -23.59 2.82
N GLN A 88 19.08 -22.50 2.81
CA GLN A 88 19.67 -21.92 4.01
C GLN A 88 18.59 -21.30 4.91
N LYS A 89 17.73 -20.46 4.34
CA LYS A 89 16.61 -19.83 5.08
C LYS A 89 15.65 -20.87 5.65
N LYS A 90 15.41 -21.97 4.92
CA LYS A 90 14.60 -23.09 5.39
C LYS A 90 15.26 -23.82 6.56
N LYS A 91 16.57 -24.07 6.49
CA LYS A 91 17.33 -24.66 7.59
C LYS A 91 17.26 -23.79 8.83
N ASP A 92 17.51 -22.48 8.69
CA ASP A 92 17.44 -21.52 9.79
C ASP A 92 16.04 -21.51 10.43
N LEU A 93 14.97 -21.59 9.64
CA LEU A 93 13.59 -21.66 10.14
C LEU A 93 13.30 -22.96 10.92
N ILE A 94 13.84 -24.10 10.47
CA ILE A 94 13.68 -25.39 11.15
C ILE A 94 14.48 -25.40 12.46
N GLU A 95 15.69 -24.81 12.47
CA GLU A 95 16.52 -24.68 13.66
C GLU A 95 15.88 -23.80 14.74
N LEU A 96 14.98 -22.89 14.36
CA LEU A 96 14.22 -22.05 15.29
C LEU A 96 12.98 -22.74 15.88
N LEU A 97 12.56 -23.91 15.39
CA LEU A 97 11.39 -24.63 15.91
C LEU A 97 11.42 -24.87 17.43
N PRO A 98 12.55 -25.22 18.07
CA PRO A 98 12.60 -25.39 19.52
C PRO A 98 12.22 -24.13 20.31
N LEU A 99 12.31 -22.94 19.69
CA LEU A 99 11.95 -21.65 20.29
C LEU A 99 10.48 -21.27 20.07
N ILE A 100 9.76 -22.03 19.25
CA ILE A 100 8.35 -21.80 18.89
C ILE A 100 7.50 -22.86 19.60
N PRO A 101 6.30 -22.52 20.11
CA PRO A 101 5.39 -23.51 20.66
C PRO A 101 5.09 -24.64 19.66
N THR A 102 5.10 -25.88 20.15
CA THR A 102 4.94 -27.11 19.34
C THR A 102 3.65 -27.15 18.53
N VAL A 103 2.60 -26.46 18.98
CA VAL A 103 1.32 -26.31 18.27
C VAL A 103 1.51 -25.74 16.85
N PHE A 104 2.52 -24.90 16.64
CA PHE A 104 2.78 -24.26 15.35
C PHE A 104 3.82 -24.99 14.49
N HIS A 105 4.44 -26.07 14.99
CA HIS A 105 5.52 -26.75 14.26
C HIS A 105 5.05 -27.37 12.94
N HIS A 106 3.82 -27.88 12.91
CA HIS A 106 3.23 -28.50 11.73
C HIS A 106 3.19 -27.54 10.53
N PHE A 107 2.98 -26.23 10.77
CA PHE A 107 2.94 -25.20 9.73
C PHE A 107 4.28 -25.10 8.99
N TYR A 108 5.38 -25.09 9.72
CA TYR A 108 6.73 -24.97 9.14
C TYR A 108 7.26 -26.29 8.56
N GLN A 109 6.73 -27.43 9.02
CA GLN A 109 7.10 -28.76 8.53
C GLN A 109 6.30 -29.18 7.28
N ALA A 110 5.05 -28.72 7.11
CA ALA A 110 4.20 -29.08 5.96
C ALA A 110 4.75 -28.56 4.62
N ASP A 111 5.37 -27.37 4.62
CA ASP A 111 6.04 -26.79 3.45
C ASP A 111 7.31 -27.56 3.01
N SER A 112 7.66 -28.65 3.69
CA SER A 112 8.84 -29.46 3.36
C SER A 112 8.65 -30.46 2.22
N GLN A 113 7.40 -30.80 1.84
CA GLN A 113 7.09 -31.90 0.91
C GLN A 113 6.67 -31.45 -0.51
N THR A 114 6.33 -30.18 -0.73
CA THR A 114 5.61 -29.74 -1.94
C THR A 114 6.49 -29.30 -3.12
N TYR A 115 7.80 -29.53 -3.05
CA TYR A 115 8.71 -29.21 -4.16
C TYR A 115 9.66 -30.38 -4.40
N ARG A 116 9.17 -31.40 -5.11
CA ARG A 116 9.97 -32.39 -5.83
C ARG A 116 9.82 -32.16 -7.31
#